data_AF-A0A1A0DNZ6-F1
#
_entry.id   AF-A0A1A0DNZ6-F1
#
_cell.length_a   1.000
_cell.length_b   1.000
_cell.length_c   1.000
_cell.angle_alpha   90.00
_cell.angle_beta   90.00
_cell.angle_gamma   90.00
#
_symmetry.space_group_name_H-M   'P 1'
#
loop_
_entity.id
_entity.type
_entity.pdbx_description
1 polymer ?
#
loop_
_entity_poly.entity_id
_entity_poly.type
_entity_poly.pdbx_seq_one_letter_code
_entity_poly.pdbx_strand_id
1 'polypeptide(L)'
;MSKTLDVTRQTCGRYVVETCLRPDGAVFLRTPDIFPVNARNWHGPYDTMDAAITDFLDRTAIPKITRKKLSSLRDHGYAGDVGEKEMILHLDRWTGATTLSDFELVEESVQT
;
A
#
# COMPACT_ATOMS: atom_id res chain seq x y z
N MET A 1 16.79 13.05 -29.28
CA MET A 1 15.87 11.90 -29.35
C MET A 1 15.36 11.63 -27.95
N SER A 2 14.07 11.82 -27.68
CA SER A 2 13.48 11.49 -26.39
C SER A 2 13.48 9.97 -26.28
N LYS A 3 14.32 9.39 -25.42
CA LYS A 3 14.29 7.95 -25.14
C LYS A 3 12.93 7.65 -24.52
N THR A 4 12.07 6.94 -25.25
CA THR A 4 10.81 6.40 -24.71
C THR A 4 11.19 5.53 -23.53
N LEU A 5 10.64 5.85 -22.35
CA LEU A 5 10.76 5.00 -21.18
C LEU A 5 9.86 3.79 -21.41
N ASP A 6 10.42 2.59 -21.31
CA ASP A 6 9.61 1.38 -21.36
C ASP A 6 8.80 1.30 -20.07
N VAL A 7 7.50 1.54 -20.21
CA VAL A 7 6.54 1.45 -19.12
C VAL A 7 5.78 0.14 -19.26
N THR A 8 5.89 -0.69 -18.23
CA THR A 8 5.12 -1.94 -18.11
C THR A 8 3.95 -1.70 -17.17
N ARG A 9 2.76 -2.16 -17.55
CA ARG A 9 1.54 -2.04 -16.74
C ARG A 9 1.05 -3.42 -16.35
N GLN A 10 0.74 -3.60 -15.07
CA GLN A 10 0.22 -4.85 -14.52
C GLN A 10 -0.75 -4.59 -13.37
N THR A 11 -1.50 -5.63 -12.99
CA THR A 11 -2.38 -5.59 -11.82
C THR A 11 -1.70 -6.28 -10.65
N CYS A 12 -1.64 -5.61 -9.50
CA CYS A 12 -1.14 -6.16 -8.24
C CYS A 12 -2.25 -6.05 -7.18
N GLY A 13 -2.92 -7.18 -6.90
CA GLY A 13 -4.10 -7.20 -6.06
C GLY A 13 -5.21 -6.33 -6.65
N ARG A 14 -5.68 -5.33 -5.90
CA ARG A 14 -6.70 -4.36 -6.36
C ARG A 14 -6.14 -3.16 -7.11
N TYR A 15 -4.81 -3.02 -7.18
CA TYR A 15 -4.17 -1.84 -7.74
C TYR A 15 -3.66 -2.11 -9.16
N VAL A 16 -3.80 -1.11 -10.01
CA VAL A 16 -3.01 -1.04 -11.24
C VAL A 16 -1.66 -0.45 -10.89
N VAL A 17 -0.59 -1.12 -11.31
CA VAL A 17 0.80 -0.72 -11.11
C VAL A 17 1.46 -0.51 -12.47
N GLU A 18 2.18 0.59 -12.60
CA GLU A 18 3.09 0.84 -13.71
C GLU A 18 4.53 0.87 -13.20
N THR A 19 5.42 0.18 -13.90
CA THR A 19 6.86 0.18 -13.64
C THR A 19 7.60 0.74 -14.84
N CYS A 20 8.70 1.42 -14.58
CA CYS A 20 9.55 2.04 -15.58
C CYS A 20 11.02 1.71 -15.30
N LEU A 21 11.72 1.18 -16.29
CA LEU A 21 13.18 1.01 -16.26
C LEU A 21 13.83 2.16 -17.04
N ARG A 22 14.67 2.94 -16.36
CA ARG A 22 15.47 3.98 -17.01
C ARG A 22 16.75 3.39 -17.62
N PRO A 23 17.34 4.07 -18.63
CA PRO A 23 18.58 3.62 -19.25
C PRO A 23 19.81 3.53 -18.31
N ASP A 24 19.75 4.18 -17.15
CA ASP A 24 20.77 4.11 -16.09
C ASP A 24 20.57 2.93 -15.13
N GLY A 25 19.58 2.07 -15.40
CA GLY A 25 19.25 0.91 -14.58
C GLY A 25 18.27 1.21 -13.44
N ALA A 26 17.91 2.47 -13.21
CA ALA A 26 17.00 2.82 -12.12
C ALA A 26 15.56 2.42 -12.43
N VAL A 27 14.90 1.77 -11.46
CA VAL A 27 13.50 1.35 -11.57
C VAL A 27 12.60 2.31 -10.81
N PHE A 28 11.46 2.65 -11.40
CA PHE A 28 10.41 3.46 -10.79
C PHE A 28 9.08 2.73 -10.83
N LEU A 29 8.22 2.98 -9.85
CA LEU A 29 6.90 2.38 -9.74
C LEU A 29 5.85 3.46 -9.43
N ARG A 30 4.67 3.39 -10.06
CA ARG A 30 3.51 4.21 -9.68
C ARG A 30 2.22 3.41 -9.75
N THR A 31 1.18 3.94 -9.11
CA THR A 31 -0.19 3.45 -9.25
C THR A 31 -1.05 4.51 -9.92
N PRO A 32 -1.24 4.49 -11.26
CA PRO A 32 -1.81 5.62 -12.00
C PRO A 32 -3.28 5.91 -11.66
N ASP A 33 -4.02 4.90 -11.21
CA ASP A 33 -5.46 4.98 -10.98
C ASP A 33 -5.82 5.13 -9.49
N ILE A 34 -4.82 5.31 -8.62
CA ILE A 34 -5.04 5.39 -7.16
C ILE A 34 -5.61 6.75 -6.74
N PHE A 35 -6.28 6.76 -5.59
CA PHE A 35 -6.63 7.96 -4.84
C PHE A 35 -5.79 8.01 -3.56
N PRO A 36 -5.32 9.19 -3.11
CA PRO A 36 -5.49 10.51 -3.72
C PRO A 36 -4.62 10.73 -4.96
N VAL A 37 -4.94 11.74 -5.78
CA VAL A 37 -4.27 11.99 -7.07
C VAL A 37 -2.77 12.23 -6.91
N ASN A 38 -2.33 12.83 -5.81
CA ASN A 38 -0.92 13.05 -5.49
C ASN A 38 -0.15 11.75 -5.19
N ALA A 39 -0.83 10.65 -4.88
CA ALA A 39 -0.22 9.32 -4.72
C ALA A 39 0.04 8.60 -6.05
N ARG A 40 -0.25 9.24 -7.20
CA ARG A 40 0.01 8.68 -8.55
C ARG A 40 1.43 8.95 -9.05
N ASN A 41 2.25 9.63 -8.26
CA ASN A 41 3.62 9.97 -8.64
C ASN A 41 4.49 8.71 -8.75
N TRP A 42 5.60 8.83 -9.48
CA TRP A 42 6.61 7.77 -9.54
C TRP A 42 7.39 7.70 -8.22
N HIS A 43 7.45 6.52 -7.63
CA HIS A 43 8.26 6.16 -6.47
C HIS A 43 9.58 5.52 -6.92
N GLY A 44 10.62 5.67 -6.12
CA GLY A 44 11.97 5.16 -6.39
C GLY A 44 13.05 6.25 -6.25
N PRO A 45 14.25 6.02 -6.79
CA PRO A 45 14.63 4.85 -7.57
C PRO A 45 14.73 3.57 -6.72
N TYR A 46 14.42 2.43 -7.35
CA TYR A 46 14.67 1.08 -6.82
C TYR A 46 15.77 0.40 -7.64
N ASP A 47 16.52 -0.50 -6.99
CA ASP A 47 17.62 -1.26 -7.63
C ASP A 47 17.11 -2.29 -8.65
N THR A 48 15.95 -2.90 -8.39
CA THR A 48 15.35 -3.92 -9.25
C THR A 48 13.82 -3.78 -9.30
N MET A 49 13.19 -4.39 -10.31
CA MET A 49 11.73 -4.48 -10.40
C MET A 49 11.15 -5.25 -9.21
N ASP A 50 11.80 -6.32 -8.78
CA ASP A 50 11.36 -7.13 -7.65
C ASP A 50 11.38 -6.34 -6.34
N ALA A 51 12.39 -5.48 -6.13
CA ALA A 51 12.46 -4.61 -4.96
C ALA A 51 11.32 -3.58 -4.95
N ALA A 52 11.03 -2.97 -6.11
CA ALA A 52 9.93 -2.03 -6.25
C ALA A 52 8.57 -2.68 -5.94
N ILE A 53 8.31 -3.86 -6.51
CA ILE A 53 7.07 -4.60 -6.29
C ILE A 53 6.94 -5.08 -4.85
N THR A 54 8.03 -5.54 -4.24
CA THR A 54 8.04 -5.98 -2.84
C THR A 54 7.73 -4.82 -1.88
N ASP A 55 8.35 -3.66 -2.06
CA ASP A 55 8.06 -2.45 -1.28
C ASP A 55 6.59 -2.01 -1.44
N PHE A 56 6.08 -2.03 -2.69
CA PHE A 56 4.68 -1.74 -2.97
C PHE A 56 3.73 -2.70 -2.22
N LEU A 57 3.99 -4.00 -2.29
CA LEU A 57 3.18 -5.02 -1.62
C LEU A 57 3.21 -4.90 -0.10
N ASP A 58 4.36 -4.61 0.51
CA ASP A 58 4.45 -4.40 1.97
C ASP A 58 3.64 -3.17 2.42
N ARG A 59 3.74 -2.07 1.68
CA ARG A 59 3.07 -0.81 2.02
C ARG A 59 1.56 -0.85 1.82
N THR A 60 1.09 -1.69 0.89
CA THR A 60 -0.33 -1.85 0.56
C THR A 60 -0.97 -3.10 1.16
N ALA A 61 -0.22 -3.89 1.93
CA ALA A 61 -0.72 -5.06 2.62
C ALA A 61 -1.88 -4.69 3.56
N ILE A 62 -2.84 -5.61 3.70
CA ILE A 62 -3.94 -5.46 4.66
C ILE A 62 -3.33 -5.36 6.07
N PRO A 63 -3.68 -4.33 6.86
CA PRO A 63 -3.22 -4.18 8.24
C PRO A 63 -3.50 -5.42 9.07
N LYS A 64 -2.47 -5.94 9.74
CA LYS A 64 -2.58 -7.03 10.71
C LYS A 64 -2.64 -6.43 12.12
N ILE A 65 -3.72 -6.68 12.85
CA ILE A 65 -3.93 -6.12 14.19
C ILE A 65 -4.32 -7.21 15.20
N THR A 66 -3.95 -7.02 16.46
CA THR A 66 -4.41 -7.90 17.55
C THR A 66 -5.77 -7.46 18.06
N ARG A 67 -6.48 -8.36 18.77
CA ARG A 67 -7.75 -8.02 19.44
C ARG A 67 -7.59 -6.86 20.44
N LYS A 68 -6.48 -6.82 21.18
CA LYS A 68 -6.17 -5.72 22.09
C LYS A 68 -6.04 -4.39 21.34
N LYS A 69 -5.36 -4.39 20.19
CA LYS A 69 -5.24 -3.17 19.37
C LYS A 69 -6.60 -2.75 18.80
N LEU A 70 -7.41 -3.70 18.33
CA LEU A 70 -8.76 -3.40 17.85
C LEU A 70 -9.65 -2.79 18.95
N SER A 71 -9.64 -3.35 20.16
CA SER A 71 -10.36 -2.78 21.31
C SER A 71 -9.92 -1.34 21.58
N SER A 72 -8.62 -1.10 21.60
CA SER A 72 -8.08 0.25 21.76
C SER A 72 -8.53 1.18 20.64
N LEU A 73 -8.58 0.74 19.38
CA LEU A 73 -9.07 1.56 18.27
C LEU A 73 -10.55 1.91 18.43
N ARG A 74 -11.39 0.96 18.89
CA ARG A 74 -12.81 1.21 19.19
C ARG A 74 -12.99 2.27 20.25
N ASP A 75 -12.24 2.18 21.35
CA ASP A 75 -12.33 3.14 22.46
C ASP A 75 -12.02 4.59 22.04
N HIS A 76 -11.21 4.75 20.99
CA HIS A 76 -10.83 6.05 20.43
C HIS A 76 -11.67 6.48 19.21
N GLY A 77 -12.67 5.68 18.81
CA GLY A 77 -13.49 5.96 17.62
C GLY A 77 -12.73 5.78 16.30
N TYR A 78 -11.62 5.04 16.30
CA TYR A 78 -10.83 4.69 15.11
C TYR A 78 -11.17 3.32 14.54
N ALA A 79 -12.18 2.64 15.08
CA ALA A 79 -12.77 1.45 14.52
C ALA A 79 -14.29 1.60 14.55
N GLY A 80 -14.97 1.09 13.52
CA GLY A 80 -16.41 1.13 13.42
C GLY A 80 -16.94 0.34 12.23
N ASP A 81 -18.23 0.07 12.25
CA ASP A 81 -18.90 -0.66 11.19
C ASP A 81 -19.25 0.27 10.03
N VAL A 82 -18.82 -0.09 8.83
CA VAL A 82 -19.20 0.58 7.58
C VAL A 82 -20.01 -0.43 6.77
N GLY A 83 -21.33 -0.27 6.80
CA GLY A 83 -22.25 -1.30 6.30
C GLY A 83 -22.29 -2.49 7.27
N GLU A 84 -21.77 -3.64 6.83
CA GLU A 84 -21.72 -4.90 7.61
C GLU A 84 -20.28 -5.36 7.92
N LYS A 85 -19.29 -4.49 7.65
CA LYS A 85 -17.88 -4.80 7.86
C LYS A 85 -17.26 -3.82 8.83
N GLU A 86 -16.65 -4.36 9.88
CA GLU A 86 -15.84 -3.56 10.78
C GLU A 86 -14.56 -3.12 10.05
N MET A 87 -14.30 -1.83 10.08
CA MET A 87 -13.13 -1.21 9.46
C MET A 87 -12.36 -0.39 10.50
N ILE A 88 -11.07 -0.18 10.24
CA ILE A 88 -10.21 0.68 11.06
C ILE A 88 -9.76 1.90 10.28
N LEU A 89 -9.56 3.00 10.99
CA LEU A 89 -8.81 4.14 10.48
C LEU A 89 -7.32 3.77 10.46
N HIS A 90 -6.71 3.79 9.27
CA HIS A 90 -5.33 3.37 9.05
C HIS A 90 -4.59 4.33 8.13
N LEU A 91 -3.33 4.62 8.42
CA LEU A 91 -2.45 5.36 7.51
C LEU A 91 -1.89 4.40 6.45
N ASP A 92 -2.36 4.52 5.22
CA ASP A 92 -1.82 3.76 4.08
C ASP A 92 -0.41 4.25 3.76
N ARG A 93 0.58 3.36 3.89
CA ARG A 93 2.01 3.67 3.77
C ARG A 93 2.46 3.91 2.33
N TRP A 94 1.62 3.59 1.35
CA TRP A 94 1.88 3.81 -0.06
C TRP A 94 1.41 5.21 -0.48
N THR A 95 0.17 5.54 -0.15
CA THR A 95 -0.48 6.79 -0.53
C THR A 95 -0.21 7.94 0.43
N GLY A 96 0.18 7.65 1.67
CA GLY A 96 0.28 8.62 2.76
C GLY A 96 -1.08 9.14 3.25
N ALA A 97 -2.18 8.60 2.77
CA ALA A 97 -3.52 8.99 3.17
C ALA A 97 -4.00 8.15 4.36
N THR A 98 -4.75 8.78 5.26
CA THR A 98 -5.51 8.03 6.27
C THR A 98 -6.82 7.57 5.66
N THR A 99 -7.05 6.26 5.64
CA THR A 99 -8.21 5.62 5.01
C THR A 99 -8.97 4.75 6.01
N LEU A 100 -10.25 4.53 5.74
CA LEU A 100 -10.97 3.40 6.32
C LEU A 100 -10.51 2.14 5.59
N SER A 101 -9.94 1.20 6.36
CA SER A 101 -9.27 0.03 5.84
C SER A 101 -9.81 -1.23 6.48
N ASP A 102 -9.88 -2.28 5.67
CA ASP A 102 -9.99 -3.66 6.15
C ASP A 102 -8.77 -4.01 7.00
N PHE A 103 -8.90 -5.06 7.82
CA PHE A 103 -7.81 -5.59 8.62
C PHE A 103 -7.92 -7.10 8.78
N GLU A 104 -6.80 -7.73 9.13
CA GLU A 104 -6.72 -9.12 9.55
C GLU A 104 -6.45 -9.20 11.05
N LEU A 105 -7.26 -9.98 11.77
CA LEU A 105 -6.99 -10.28 13.17
C LEU A 105 -5.91 -11.34 13.27
N VAL A 106 -4.83 -10.99 13.96
CA VAL A 106 -3.74 -11.92 14.27
C VAL A 106 -3.71 -12.22 15.76
N GLU A 107 -3.26 -13.43 16.08
CA GLU A 107 -3.02 -13.82 17.48
C GLU A 107 -1.95 -12.92 18.08
N GLU A 108 -2.05 -12.68 19.40
CA GLU A 108 -0.97 -12.03 20.12
C GLU A 108 0.25 -12.95 20.04
N SER A 109 1.30 -12.48 19.38
CA SER A 109 2.58 -13.19 19.38
C SER A 109 3.03 -13.24 20.83
N VAL A 110 3.00 -14.44 21.43
CA VAL A 110 3.70 -14.67 22.69
C VAL A 110 5.17 -14.46 22.39
N GLN A 111 5.70 -13.29 22.70
CA GLN A 111 7.13 -13.08 22.80
C GLN A 111 7.62 -13.98 23.94
N THR A 112 8.05 -15.19 23.59
CA THR A 112 8.88 -16.06 24.44
C THR A 112 10.30 -15.55 24.47
#